data_AF-A0A7C4NWS6-F1
#
_entry.id   AF-A0A7C4NWS6-F1
#
_cell.length_a   1.000
_cell.length_b   1.000
_cell.length_c   1.000
_cell.angle_alpha   90.00
_cell.angle_beta   90.00
_cell.angle_gamma   90.00
#
_symmetry.space_group_name_H-M   'P 1'
#
loop_
_entity.id
_entity.type
_entity.pdbx_description
1 polymer ?
#
loop_
_entity_poly.entity_id
_entity_poly.type
_entity_poly.pdbx_seq_one_letter_code
_entity_poly.pdbx_strand_id
1 'polypeptide(L)'
;MKRIVFALSVVFLFSSCASHYDIVSTTTLPKNVVYEDIAFGVAQTKHILGIGGLSQDALVFEAKRELMKNRPLKPNEEYSNFTVDFKKTYWPFYIQTKVTVSADVVSFTDNTSITPFSENYKEKLLRVNVTNDLFCIGDTILYNKTKRGTIISFVNSNTVRIAYLTKTDKVRTKNMSIYDIYSPSKAYRNCEPGGIFTYSKGSGEKAVLASGQVYALGLNSLIVKVGNELLVMRYDQ
;
A
#
# COMPACT_ATOMS: atom_id res chain seq x y z
N MET A 1 -23.83 -14.08 -33.53
CA MET A 1 -23.69 -12.64 -33.22
C MET A 1 -24.04 -12.30 -31.77
N LYS A 2 -25.23 -12.61 -31.24
CA LYS A 2 -25.63 -12.28 -29.84
C LYS A 2 -24.63 -12.73 -28.76
N ARG A 3 -24.03 -13.92 -28.90
CA ARG A 3 -23.02 -14.45 -27.96
C ARG A 3 -21.69 -13.68 -28.00
N ILE A 4 -21.29 -13.17 -29.16
CA ILE A 4 -20.06 -12.37 -29.34
C ILE A 4 -20.27 -10.97 -28.77
N VAL A 5 -21.44 -10.37 -29.01
CA VAL A 5 -21.81 -9.07 -28.41
C VAL A 5 -21.86 -9.16 -26.88
N PHE A 6 -22.42 -10.25 -26.33
CA PHE A 6 -22.43 -10.49 -24.89
C PHE A 6 -21.01 -10.65 -24.32
N ALA A 7 -20.15 -11.44 -24.98
CA ALA A 7 -18.76 -11.60 -24.55
C ALA A 7 -17.98 -10.27 -24.58
N LEU A 8 -18.14 -9.46 -25.63
CA LEU A 8 -17.53 -8.13 -25.73
C LEU A 8 -18.05 -7.19 -24.63
N SER A 9 -19.35 -7.17 -24.35
CA SER A 9 -19.92 -6.38 -23.25
C SER A 9 -19.35 -6.77 -21.89
N VAL A 10 -19.15 -8.06 -21.63
CA VAL A 10 -18.54 -8.53 -20.38
C VAL A 10 -17.10 -8.03 -20.25
N VAL A 11 -16.30 -8.08 -21.31
CA VAL A 11 -14.91 -7.57 -21.31
C VAL A 11 -14.86 -6.07 -21.01
N PHE A 12 -15.76 -5.27 -21.60
CA PHE A 12 -15.85 -3.83 -21.32
C PHE A 12 -16.33 -3.52 -19.90
N LEU A 13 -17.15 -4.37 -19.29
CA LEU A 13 -17.54 -4.20 -17.89
C LEU A 13 -16.37 -4.52 -16.95
N PHE A 14 -15.47 -5.45 -17.28
CA PHE A 14 -14.36 -5.79 -16.38
C PHE A 14 -13.06 -5.01 -16.66
N SER A 15 -13.05 -4.08 -17.62
CA SER A 15 -11.89 -3.19 -17.81
C SER A 15 -11.82 -2.15 -16.69
N SER A 16 -10.84 -2.27 -15.80
CA SER A 16 -10.56 -1.24 -14.80
C SER A 16 -9.87 -0.04 -15.45
N CYS A 17 -10.31 1.18 -15.13
CA CYS A 17 -9.63 2.41 -15.54
C CYS A 17 -8.94 3.03 -14.32
N ALA A 18 -7.74 3.58 -14.51
CA ALA A 18 -7.04 4.34 -13.48
C ALA A 18 -6.62 5.70 -14.01
N SER A 19 -6.83 6.75 -13.21
CA SER A 19 -6.36 8.10 -13.49
C SER A 19 -5.39 8.55 -12.40
N HIS A 20 -4.36 9.29 -12.81
CA HIS A 20 -3.33 9.87 -11.96
C HIS A 20 -3.28 11.37 -12.19
N TYR A 21 -3.17 12.15 -11.12
CA TYR A 21 -2.78 13.55 -11.24
C TYR A 21 -2.06 14.00 -9.97
N ASP A 22 -1.11 14.91 -10.15
CA ASP A 22 -0.18 15.32 -9.11
C ASP A 22 -0.17 16.84 -8.97
N ILE A 23 0.00 17.30 -7.74
CA ILE A 23 0.17 18.71 -7.39
C ILE A 23 1.49 18.84 -6.64
N VAL A 24 2.39 19.69 -7.12
CA VAL A 24 3.66 19.99 -6.44
C VAL A 24 3.61 21.43 -5.93
N SER A 25 3.98 21.62 -4.68
CA SER A 25 4.03 22.92 -4.00
C SER A 25 5.34 23.05 -3.23
N THR A 26 6.20 23.95 -3.69
CA THR A 26 7.47 24.29 -3.05
C THR A 26 7.37 25.65 -2.38
N THR A 27 7.95 25.76 -1.18
CA THR A 27 8.13 27.03 -0.47
C THR A 27 9.58 27.49 -0.59
N THR A 28 9.80 28.80 -0.69
CA THR A 28 11.15 29.38 -0.62
C THR A 28 11.67 29.26 0.80
N LEU A 29 12.85 28.67 0.96
CA LEU A 29 13.46 28.50 2.28
C LEU A 29 14.27 29.75 2.64
N PRO A 30 14.07 30.33 3.84
CA PRO A 30 14.69 31.61 4.23
C PRO A 30 16.16 31.49 4.62
N LYS A 31 16.67 30.26 4.78
CA LYS A 31 18.04 29.96 5.23
C LYS A 31 18.58 28.73 4.51
N ASN A 32 19.88 28.49 4.66
CA ASN A 32 20.47 27.23 4.24
C ASN A 32 19.83 26.08 5.02
N VAL A 33 19.61 24.98 4.31
CA VAL A 33 18.99 23.79 4.88
C VAL A 33 19.78 22.54 4.55
N VAL A 34 19.63 21.54 5.40
CA VAL A 34 19.99 20.16 5.10
C VAL A 34 18.71 19.36 4.94
N TYR A 35 18.59 18.63 3.84
CA TYR A 35 17.53 17.67 3.62
C TYR A 35 17.81 16.44 4.50
N GLU A 36 16.96 16.23 5.50
CA GLU A 36 17.14 15.20 6.52
C GLU A 36 16.41 13.91 6.17
N ASP A 37 15.20 14.06 5.61
CA ASP A 37 14.26 12.95 5.46
C ASP A 37 13.18 13.23 4.39
N ILE A 38 12.40 12.21 4.04
CA ILE A 38 11.16 12.32 3.24
C ILE A 38 10.01 11.73 4.06
N ALA A 39 8.95 12.52 4.25
CA ALA A 39 7.74 12.16 4.97
C ALA A 39 6.61 11.82 3.99
N PHE A 40 5.78 10.83 4.36
CA PHE A 40 4.65 10.36 3.55
C PHE A 40 3.41 10.15 4.41
N GLY A 41 2.25 10.43 3.85
CA GLY A 41 0.95 10.07 4.40
C GLY A 41 -0.05 9.76 3.30
N VAL A 42 -0.98 8.86 3.59
CA VAL A 42 -1.95 8.32 2.64
C VAL A 42 -3.34 8.29 3.25
N ALA A 43 -4.30 8.75 2.45
CA ALA A 43 -5.71 8.57 2.74
C ALA A 43 -6.40 7.89 1.56
N GLN A 44 -7.46 7.15 1.84
CA GLN A 44 -8.26 6.54 0.79
C GLN A 44 -9.73 6.49 1.17
N THR A 45 -10.57 6.63 0.16
CA THR A 45 -12.01 6.43 0.25
C THR A 45 -12.45 5.39 -0.77
N LYS A 46 -13.56 4.72 -0.43
CA LYS A 46 -14.20 3.72 -1.26
C LYS A 46 -15.65 4.12 -1.45
N HIS A 47 -16.11 4.07 -2.69
CA HIS A 47 -17.48 4.31 -3.07
C HIS A 47 -18.01 3.04 -3.73
N ILE A 48 -19.14 2.54 -3.24
CA ILE A 48 -19.86 1.41 -3.80
C ILE A 48 -21.15 1.95 -4.38
N LEU A 49 -21.39 1.74 -5.69
CA LEU A 49 -22.56 2.31 -6.39
C LEU A 49 -22.69 3.84 -6.22
N GLY A 50 -21.55 4.55 -6.12
CA GLY A 50 -21.52 6.00 -5.91
C GLY A 50 -21.75 6.45 -4.45
N ILE A 51 -22.11 5.54 -3.55
CA ILE A 51 -22.33 5.84 -2.13
C ILE A 51 -21.07 5.50 -1.34
N GLY A 52 -20.57 6.45 -0.55
CA GLY A 52 -19.36 6.30 0.27
C GLY A 52 -18.60 7.61 0.46
N GLY A 53 -17.51 7.56 1.22
CA GLY A 53 -16.58 8.69 1.41
C GLY A 53 -17.04 9.83 2.33
N LEU A 54 -18.23 9.75 2.91
CA LEU A 54 -18.76 10.74 3.87
C LEU A 54 -18.01 10.76 5.21
N SER A 55 -17.20 9.74 5.52
CA SER A 55 -16.53 9.61 6.81
C SER A 55 -15.16 10.32 6.90
N GLN A 56 -14.74 11.03 5.84
CA GLN A 56 -13.43 11.69 5.82
C GLN A 56 -13.58 13.21 5.68
N ASP A 57 -13.00 13.95 6.63
CA ASP A 57 -13.08 15.41 6.72
C ASP A 57 -12.48 16.12 5.49
N ALA A 58 -11.52 15.47 4.83
CA ALA A 58 -11.04 15.67 3.47
C ALA A 58 -9.86 14.72 3.24
N LEU A 59 -9.78 14.05 2.08
CA LEU A 59 -8.71 13.08 1.81
C LEU A 59 -7.30 13.67 1.97
N VAL A 60 -7.07 14.86 1.41
CA VAL A 60 -5.76 15.54 1.50
C VAL A 60 -5.42 15.89 2.95
N PHE A 61 -6.40 16.33 3.73
CA PHE A 61 -6.20 16.68 5.14
C PHE A 61 -5.85 15.44 5.97
N GLU A 62 -6.54 14.33 5.74
CA GLU A 62 -6.23 13.06 6.41
C GLU A 62 -4.82 12.57 6.03
N ALA A 63 -4.48 12.60 4.74
CA ALA A 63 -3.15 12.21 4.27
C ALA A 63 -2.06 13.10 4.87
N LYS A 64 -2.27 14.42 4.95
CA LYS A 64 -1.36 15.35 5.62
C LYS A 64 -1.23 15.05 7.11
N ARG A 65 -2.34 14.77 7.78
CA ARG A 65 -2.36 14.39 9.21
C ARG A 65 -1.60 13.08 9.45
N GLU A 66 -1.74 12.11 8.55
CA GLU A 66 -0.97 10.87 8.61
C GLU A 66 0.52 11.13 8.39
N LEU A 67 0.90 11.95 7.40
CA LEU A 67 2.28 12.38 7.16
C LEU A 67 2.92 12.93 8.44
N MET A 68 2.23 13.85 9.12
CA MET A 68 2.70 14.45 10.36
C MET A 68 2.84 13.46 11.51
N LYS A 69 1.97 12.44 11.56
CA LYS A 69 2.06 11.35 12.56
C LYS A 69 3.21 10.38 12.25
N ASN A 70 3.48 10.14 10.97
CA ASN A 70 4.47 9.17 10.51
C ASN A 70 5.90 9.66 10.71
N ARG A 71 6.12 10.97 10.53
CA ARG A 71 7.41 11.63 10.73
C ARG A 71 7.23 12.97 11.45
N PRO A 72 6.93 12.98 12.76
CA PRO A 72 6.86 14.23 13.53
C PRO A 72 8.15 15.03 13.38
N LEU A 73 8.02 16.36 13.25
CA LEU A 73 9.17 17.26 13.13
C LEU A 73 9.93 17.35 14.46
N LYS A 74 11.26 17.41 14.38
CA LYS A 74 12.14 17.77 15.49
C LYS A 74 12.27 19.31 15.55
N PRO A 75 12.81 19.86 16.66
CA PRO A 75 13.19 21.26 16.69
C PRO A 75 14.09 21.63 15.49
N ASN A 76 13.86 22.80 14.90
CA ASN A 76 14.53 23.32 13.70
C ASN A 76 14.30 22.53 12.39
N GLU A 77 13.31 21.63 12.35
CA GLU A 77 12.86 21.00 11.10
C GLU A 77 11.59 21.66 10.56
N GLU A 78 11.44 21.69 9.24
CA GLU A 78 10.23 22.10 8.52
C GLU A 78 9.92 21.09 7.39
N TYR A 79 8.64 20.99 7.02
CA TYR A 79 8.25 20.29 5.80
C TYR A 79 8.34 21.23 4.60
N SER A 80 9.07 20.83 3.57
CA SER A 80 9.17 21.55 2.29
C SER A 80 8.82 20.64 1.11
N ASN A 81 8.67 21.22 -0.08
CA ASN A 81 8.41 20.49 -1.33
C ASN A 81 7.26 19.48 -1.22
N PHE A 82 6.08 19.97 -0.85
CA PHE A 82 4.90 19.11 -0.77
C PHE A 82 4.53 18.59 -2.15
N THR A 83 4.26 17.28 -2.25
CA THR A 83 3.62 16.67 -3.41
C THR A 83 2.34 15.99 -2.96
N VAL A 84 1.27 16.17 -3.74
CA VAL A 84 -0.03 15.53 -3.51
C VAL A 84 -0.39 14.75 -4.77
N ASP A 85 -0.43 13.44 -4.63
CA ASP A 85 -0.71 12.46 -5.66
C ASP A 85 -2.12 11.91 -5.47
N PHE A 86 -2.90 11.94 -6.53
CA PHE A 86 -4.25 11.42 -6.55
C PHE A 86 -4.33 10.25 -7.52
N LYS A 87 -4.63 9.08 -6.99
CA LYS A 87 -4.92 7.87 -7.75
C LYS A 87 -6.38 7.51 -7.62
N LYS A 88 -7.08 7.48 -8.75
CA LYS A 88 -8.48 7.05 -8.80
C LYS A 88 -8.60 5.79 -9.63
N THR A 89 -9.16 4.75 -9.05
CA THR A 89 -9.39 3.47 -9.71
C THR A 89 -10.88 3.26 -9.86
N TYR A 90 -11.30 2.95 -11.08
CA TYR A 90 -12.69 2.76 -11.47
C TYR A 90 -12.93 1.30 -11.84
N TRP A 91 -13.95 0.73 -11.22
CA TRP A 91 -14.60 -0.53 -11.56
C TRP A 91 -16.11 -0.26 -11.67
N PRO A 92 -16.91 -1.05 -12.40
CA PRO A 92 -18.32 -0.76 -12.69
C PRO A 92 -19.18 -0.36 -11.48
N PHE A 93 -18.88 -0.94 -10.31
CA PHE A 93 -19.65 -0.72 -9.09
C PHE A 93 -18.78 -0.26 -7.92
N TYR A 94 -17.48 -0.05 -8.15
CA TYR A 94 -16.52 0.27 -7.11
C TYR A 94 -15.55 1.35 -7.59
N ILE A 95 -15.52 2.47 -6.88
CA ILE A 95 -14.56 3.54 -7.12
C ILE A 95 -13.71 3.69 -5.87
N GLN A 96 -12.40 3.66 -6.08
CA GLN A 96 -11.43 3.95 -5.02
C GLN A 96 -10.69 5.22 -5.37
N THR A 97 -10.69 6.18 -4.43
CA THR A 97 -9.83 7.36 -4.54
C THR A 97 -8.80 7.26 -3.44
N LYS A 98 -7.52 7.31 -3.82
CA LYS A 98 -6.38 7.29 -2.93
C LYS A 98 -5.60 8.59 -3.12
N VAL A 99 -5.20 9.18 -2.02
CA VAL A 99 -4.40 10.41 -1.97
C VAL A 99 -3.13 10.10 -1.21
N THR A 100 -1.98 10.39 -1.82
CA THR A 100 -0.67 10.28 -1.19
C THR A 100 -0.09 11.69 -1.08
N VAL A 101 0.24 12.13 0.13
CA VAL A 101 0.97 13.37 0.36
C VAL A 101 2.39 13.00 0.74
N SER A 102 3.37 13.62 0.09
CA SER A 102 4.77 13.58 0.49
C SER A 102 5.31 14.97 0.73
N ALA A 103 6.37 15.06 1.54
CA ALA A 103 7.11 16.29 1.78
C ALA A 103 8.55 15.94 2.16
N ASP A 104 9.49 16.79 1.76
CA ASP A 104 10.85 16.75 2.26
C ASP A 104 10.88 17.32 3.67
N VAL A 105 11.66 16.71 4.55
CA VAL A 105 11.96 17.24 5.88
C VAL A 105 13.31 17.91 5.80
N VAL A 106 13.32 19.22 6.00
CA VAL A 106 14.52 20.05 5.96
C VAL A 106 14.85 20.55 7.36
N SER A 107 16.13 20.55 7.73
CA SER A 107 16.63 21.18 8.96
C SER A 107 17.37 22.46 8.63
N PHE A 108 17.12 23.52 9.38
CA PHE A 108 17.82 24.79 9.19
C PHE A 108 19.25 24.74 9.74
N THR A 109 20.19 25.27 8.97
CA THR A 109 21.60 25.37 9.37
C THR A 109 22.17 26.72 8.99
N ASP A 110 23.07 27.25 9.81
CA ASP A 110 23.81 28.48 9.52
C ASP A 110 25.16 28.19 8.81
N ASN A 111 25.54 26.91 8.65
CA ASN A 111 26.81 26.52 8.04
C ASN A 111 26.68 26.32 6.52
N THR A 112 27.43 27.13 5.78
CA THR A 112 27.45 27.19 4.31
C THR A 112 28.25 26.08 3.63
N SER A 113 29.01 25.28 4.38
CA SER A 113 29.94 24.27 3.85
C SER A 113 29.43 22.82 4.00
N ILE A 114 28.15 22.63 4.35
CA ILE A 114 27.56 21.30 4.56
C ILE A 114 27.03 20.76 3.23
N THR A 115 27.15 19.45 3.01
CA THR A 115 26.44 18.76 1.92
C THR A 115 24.93 18.92 2.12
N PRO A 116 24.16 19.39 1.12
CA PRO A 116 22.74 19.71 1.29
C PRO A 116 21.88 18.48 1.60
N PHE A 117 22.37 17.27 1.32
CA PHE A 117 21.63 16.02 1.56
C PHE A 117 22.30 15.22 2.68
N SER A 118 21.54 14.91 3.73
CA SER A 118 21.98 13.97 4.76
C SER A 118 22.13 12.56 4.17
N GLU A 119 22.90 11.70 4.83
CA GLU A 119 23.08 10.33 4.35
C GLU A 119 21.76 9.54 4.39
N ASN A 120 20.91 9.77 5.40
CA ASN A 120 19.57 9.19 5.47
C ASN A 120 18.69 9.64 4.30
N TYR A 121 18.76 10.91 3.92
CA TYR A 121 18.02 11.43 2.77
C TYR A 121 18.52 10.79 1.46
N LYS A 122 19.84 10.69 1.27
CA LYS A 122 20.42 9.99 0.12
C LYS A 122 20.00 8.53 0.07
N GLU A 123 20.04 7.81 1.20
CA GLU A 123 19.57 6.44 1.27
C GLU A 123 18.10 6.33 0.85
N LYS A 124 17.25 7.30 1.19
CA LYS A 124 15.84 7.30 0.77
C LYS A 124 15.61 7.66 -0.69
N LEU A 125 16.45 8.51 -1.28
CA LEU A 125 16.45 8.75 -2.73
C LEU A 125 16.99 7.54 -3.51
N LEU A 126 18.02 6.89 -2.97
CA LEU A 126 18.69 5.73 -3.55
C LEU A 126 17.98 4.41 -3.24
N ARG A 127 16.98 4.42 -2.34
CA ARG A 127 16.04 3.31 -2.20
C ARG A 127 15.33 3.16 -3.53
N VAL A 128 15.91 2.28 -4.36
CA VAL A 128 15.24 1.50 -5.39
C VAL A 128 13.84 1.29 -4.89
N ASN A 129 12.84 1.80 -5.63
CA ASN A 129 11.44 1.56 -5.35
C ASN A 129 11.31 0.11 -4.87
N VAL A 130 11.11 -0.11 -3.57
CA VAL A 130 10.81 -1.44 -3.02
C VAL A 130 9.36 -1.78 -3.35
N THR A 131 8.92 -1.37 -4.54
CA THR A 131 7.76 -1.88 -5.21
C THR A 131 8.15 -3.27 -5.64
N ASN A 132 7.83 -4.25 -4.81
CA ASN A 132 7.46 -5.51 -5.41
C ASN A 132 6.11 -5.30 -6.11
N ASP A 133 5.82 -6.12 -7.10
CA ASP A 133 4.61 -5.99 -7.92
C ASP A 133 3.31 -6.14 -7.09
N LEU A 134 3.40 -6.68 -5.87
CA LEU A 134 2.27 -7.01 -5.03
C LEU A 134 1.88 -5.90 -4.04
N PHE A 135 2.85 -5.15 -3.49
CA PHE A 135 2.63 -4.23 -2.38
C PHE A 135 3.08 -2.82 -2.69
N CYS A 136 2.22 -1.86 -2.35
CA CYS A 136 2.48 -0.44 -2.42
C CYS A 136 2.04 0.24 -1.11
N ILE A 137 2.62 1.40 -0.82
CA ILE A 137 2.11 2.26 0.26
C ILE A 137 0.62 2.52 0.03
N GLY A 138 -0.20 2.50 1.07
CA GLY A 138 -1.65 2.66 1.05
C GLY A 138 -2.44 1.38 0.78
N ASP A 139 -1.78 0.27 0.44
CA ASP A 139 -2.49 -0.99 0.23
C ASP A 139 -3.09 -1.50 1.53
N THR A 140 -4.34 -1.98 1.46
CA THR A 140 -4.92 -2.80 2.51
C THR A 140 -4.33 -4.21 2.45
N ILE A 141 -3.78 -4.65 3.57
CA ILE A 141 -3.16 -5.97 3.71
C ILE A 141 -3.82 -6.77 4.82
N LEU A 142 -3.60 -8.08 4.79
CA LEU A 142 -3.84 -8.99 5.89
C LEU A 142 -2.53 -9.35 6.57
N TYR A 143 -2.55 -9.44 7.89
CA TYR A 143 -1.48 -10.01 8.71
C TYR A 143 -2.09 -10.97 9.74
N ASN A 144 -1.30 -11.93 10.22
CA ASN A 144 -1.79 -13.01 11.09
C ASN A 144 -3.06 -13.68 10.51
N LYS A 145 -3.07 -13.91 9.19
CA LYS A 145 -4.15 -14.50 8.38
C LYS A 145 -5.45 -13.69 8.23
N THR A 146 -5.89 -12.97 9.25
CA THR A 146 -7.23 -12.35 9.26
C THR A 146 -7.24 -10.86 9.62
N LYS A 147 -6.20 -10.35 10.30
CA LYS A 147 -6.19 -8.96 10.76
C LYS A 147 -5.87 -8.03 9.60
N ARG A 148 -6.58 -6.91 9.51
CA ARG A 148 -6.39 -5.92 8.45
C ARG A 148 -5.48 -4.79 8.90
N GLY A 149 -4.64 -4.33 7.99
CA GLY A 149 -3.84 -3.13 8.14
C GLY A 149 -3.66 -2.41 6.80
N THR A 150 -3.04 -1.24 6.85
CA THR A 150 -2.66 -0.45 5.67
C THR A 150 -1.16 -0.25 5.68
N ILE A 151 -0.49 -0.48 4.55
CA ILE A 151 0.94 -0.16 4.43
C ILE A 151 1.09 1.35 4.46
N ILE A 152 1.90 1.87 5.37
CA ILE A 152 2.17 3.31 5.48
C ILE A 152 3.49 3.68 4.82
N SER A 153 4.52 2.83 4.99
CA SER A 153 5.83 3.08 4.42
C SER A 153 6.66 1.80 4.35
N PHE A 154 7.64 1.78 3.45
CA PHE A 154 8.69 0.76 3.41
C PHE A 154 9.85 1.23 4.29
N VAL A 155 10.09 0.52 5.39
CA VAL A 155 11.18 0.82 6.32
C VAL A 155 12.52 0.36 5.75
N ASN A 156 12.55 -0.75 5.02
CA ASN A 156 13.65 -1.22 4.17
C ASN A 156 13.11 -2.27 3.17
N SER A 157 13.98 -3.00 2.46
CA SER A 157 13.59 -4.00 1.45
C SER A 157 12.69 -5.12 1.97
N ASN A 158 12.82 -5.47 3.24
CA ASN A 158 12.10 -6.61 3.85
C ASN A 158 11.10 -6.17 4.93
N THR A 159 11.02 -4.88 5.25
CA THR A 159 10.25 -4.38 6.39
C THR A 159 9.33 -3.26 5.95
N VAL A 160 8.05 -3.41 6.29
CA VAL A 160 7.01 -2.40 6.09
C VAL A 160 6.51 -1.89 7.43
N ARG A 161 6.14 -0.62 7.48
CA ARG A 161 5.36 -0.05 8.58
C ARG A 161 3.89 -0.12 8.19
N ILE A 162 3.06 -0.68 9.05
CA ILE A 162 1.61 -0.80 8.82
C ILE A 162 0.82 -0.03 9.88
N ALA A 163 -0.29 0.58 9.47
CA ALA A 163 -1.34 1.11 10.33
C ALA A 163 -2.40 0.02 10.55
N TYR A 164 -2.91 -0.12 11.76
CA TYR A 164 -4.02 -1.02 12.08
C TYR A 164 -4.89 -0.45 13.19
N LEU A 165 -6.16 -0.88 13.22
CA LEU A 165 -7.10 -0.52 14.28
C LEU A 165 -6.99 -1.52 15.45
N THR A 166 -6.96 -1.02 16.67
CA THR A 166 -7.11 -1.85 17.87
C THR A 166 -8.58 -2.27 18.05
N LYS A 167 -8.84 -3.18 19.00
CA LYS A 167 -10.22 -3.52 19.42
C LYS A 167 -11.02 -2.32 19.96
N THR A 168 -10.33 -1.21 20.25
CA THR A 168 -10.88 0.04 20.78
C THR A 168 -10.90 1.14 19.72
N ASP A 169 -10.83 0.77 18.43
CA ASP A 169 -10.82 1.67 17.27
C ASP A 169 -9.71 2.74 17.26
N LYS A 170 -8.65 2.54 18.06
CA LYS A 170 -7.48 3.40 18.02
C LYS A 170 -6.54 2.94 16.91
N VAL A 171 -6.12 3.87 16.05
CA VAL A 171 -5.09 3.61 15.05
C VAL A 171 -3.73 3.47 15.75
N ARG A 172 -3.03 2.37 15.47
CA ARG A 172 -1.66 2.11 15.91
C ARG A 172 -0.81 1.73 14.72
N THR A 173 0.50 1.94 14.85
CA THR A 173 1.48 1.56 13.82
C THR A 173 2.44 0.52 14.35
N LYS A 174 2.90 -0.39 13.50
CA LYS A 174 4.01 -1.30 13.82
C LYS A 174 4.82 -1.65 12.58
N ASN A 175 6.07 -2.03 12.77
CA ASN A 175 6.90 -2.58 11.70
C ASN A 175 6.66 -4.09 11.58
N MET A 176 6.71 -4.63 10.37
CA MET A 176 6.49 -6.04 10.07
C MET A 176 7.28 -6.47 8.84
N SER A 177 7.64 -7.76 8.77
CA SER A 177 8.22 -8.34 7.57
C SER A 177 7.23 -8.27 6.40
N ILE A 178 7.72 -7.91 5.23
CA ILE A 178 6.94 -7.89 4.00
C ILE A 178 6.47 -9.29 3.58
N TYR A 179 7.13 -10.34 4.07
CA TYR A 179 6.78 -11.74 3.82
C TYR A 179 5.66 -12.24 4.76
N ASP A 180 5.30 -11.47 5.79
CA ASP A 180 4.25 -11.83 6.76
C ASP A 180 2.90 -11.13 6.48
N ILE A 181 2.82 -10.37 5.38
CA ILE A 181 1.63 -9.67 4.94
C ILE A 181 1.10 -10.24 3.62
N TYR A 182 -0.20 -10.09 3.40
CA TYR A 182 -0.90 -10.66 2.25
C TYR A 182 -1.88 -9.64 1.66
N SER A 183 -1.94 -9.52 0.34
CA SER A 183 -2.91 -8.70 -0.39
C SER A 183 -4.20 -9.49 -0.61
N PRO A 184 -5.35 -9.01 -0.12
CA PRO A 184 -6.66 -9.64 -0.35
C PRO A 184 -7.32 -9.20 -1.67
N SER A 185 -6.65 -8.40 -2.50
CA SER A 185 -7.29 -7.74 -3.65
C SER A 185 -6.47 -7.68 -4.94
N LYS A 186 -5.17 -7.97 -4.89
CA LYS A 186 -4.29 -7.93 -6.08
C LYS A 186 -3.94 -9.33 -6.52
N ALA A 187 -3.82 -9.55 -7.82
CA ALA A 187 -3.28 -10.77 -8.40
C ALA A 187 -1.75 -10.77 -8.33
N TYR A 188 -1.13 -11.95 -8.24
CA TYR A 188 0.32 -12.14 -8.22
C TYR A 188 0.68 -13.58 -8.55
N ARG A 189 1.78 -13.79 -9.30
CA ARG A 189 2.27 -15.13 -9.72
C ARG A 189 1.16 -16.05 -10.26
N ASN A 190 0.37 -15.52 -11.19
CA ASN A 190 -0.76 -16.24 -11.82
C ASN A 190 -1.85 -16.71 -10.86
N CYS A 191 -1.90 -16.18 -9.64
CA CYS A 191 -2.95 -16.40 -8.67
C CYS A 191 -3.73 -15.11 -8.46
N GLU A 192 -5.01 -15.24 -8.12
CA GLU A 192 -5.88 -14.11 -7.75
C GLU A 192 -6.75 -14.47 -6.55
N PRO A 193 -7.05 -13.51 -5.64
CA PRO A 193 -8.02 -13.73 -4.57
C PRO A 193 -9.37 -14.19 -5.14
N GLY A 194 -9.91 -15.27 -4.59
CA GLY A 194 -11.12 -15.92 -5.07
C GLY A 194 -10.88 -17.09 -6.03
N GLY A 195 -9.69 -17.18 -6.64
CA GLY A 195 -9.30 -18.28 -7.54
C GLY A 195 -9.09 -19.62 -6.83
N ILE A 196 -8.95 -20.69 -7.59
CA ILE A 196 -8.64 -22.04 -7.06
C ILE A 196 -7.13 -22.25 -7.09
N PHE A 197 -6.58 -22.68 -5.95
CA PHE A 197 -5.19 -23.12 -5.83
C PHE A 197 -5.17 -24.62 -5.56
N THR A 198 -4.44 -25.36 -6.40
CA THR A 198 -4.23 -26.80 -6.27
C THR A 198 -2.86 -27.05 -5.68
N TYR A 199 -2.76 -27.95 -4.71
CA TYR A 199 -1.54 -28.25 -3.98
C TYR A 199 -1.47 -29.72 -3.60
N SER A 200 -0.27 -30.21 -3.32
CA SER A 200 -0.09 -31.60 -2.87
C SER A 200 -0.23 -31.71 -1.35
N LYS A 201 -1.18 -32.53 -0.89
CA LYS A 201 -1.37 -32.82 0.54
C LYS A 201 -0.77 -34.19 0.86
N GLY A 202 0.33 -34.20 1.63
CA GLY A 202 1.04 -35.42 2.03
C GLY A 202 2.55 -35.31 1.74
N SER A 203 3.28 -36.40 1.95
CA SER A 203 4.71 -36.50 1.62
C SER A 203 4.98 -37.84 0.92
N GLY A 204 5.81 -37.82 -0.13
CA GLY A 204 6.19 -39.00 -0.91
C GLY A 204 5.06 -39.59 -1.76
N GLU A 205 5.03 -40.91 -1.92
CA GLU A 205 4.07 -41.66 -2.76
C GLU A 205 2.60 -41.55 -2.31
N LYS A 206 2.33 -40.95 -1.15
CA LYS A 206 0.97 -40.72 -0.61
C LYS A 206 0.48 -39.29 -0.79
N ALA A 207 1.15 -38.49 -1.62
CA ALA A 207 0.70 -37.14 -1.93
C ALA A 207 -0.64 -37.19 -2.70
N VAL A 208 -1.69 -36.63 -2.09
CA VAL A 208 -3.00 -36.49 -2.73
C VAL A 208 -3.15 -35.05 -3.20
N LEU A 209 -3.58 -34.85 -4.44
CA LEU A 209 -3.93 -33.53 -4.94
C LEU A 209 -5.15 -33.00 -4.19
N ALA A 210 -4.98 -31.86 -3.54
CA ALA A 210 -6.03 -31.11 -2.86
C ALA A 210 -6.18 -29.74 -3.52
N SER A 211 -7.31 -29.08 -3.29
CA SER A 211 -7.54 -27.73 -3.76
C SER A 211 -8.24 -26.89 -2.70
N GLY A 212 -8.04 -25.58 -2.79
CA GLY A 212 -8.73 -24.61 -1.95
C GLY A 212 -8.84 -23.26 -2.64
N GLN A 213 -9.62 -22.35 -2.05
CA GLN A 213 -9.82 -21.02 -2.60
C GLN A 213 -8.72 -20.07 -2.11
N VAL A 214 -8.06 -19.36 -3.02
CA VAL A 214 -7.10 -18.31 -2.68
C VAL A 214 -7.83 -17.22 -1.92
N TYR A 215 -7.43 -16.97 -0.68
CA TYR A 215 -8.01 -15.92 0.16
C TYR A 215 -7.20 -14.62 0.09
N ALA A 216 -5.87 -14.71 0.10
CA ALA A 216 -4.97 -13.57 -0.07
C ALA A 216 -3.57 -14.02 -0.49
N LEU A 217 -2.81 -13.14 -1.15
CA LEU A 217 -1.52 -13.45 -1.76
C LEU A 217 -0.40 -12.67 -1.06
N GLY A 218 0.68 -13.35 -0.69
CA GLY A 218 1.92 -12.75 -0.19
C GLY A 218 3.08 -12.96 -1.17
N LEU A 219 4.27 -12.47 -0.84
CA LEU A 219 5.42 -12.55 -1.76
C LEU A 219 5.94 -13.99 -1.95
N ASN A 220 6.01 -14.77 -0.86
CA ASN A 220 6.56 -16.13 -0.86
C ASN A 220 5.50 -17.20 -0.57
N SER A 221 4.33 -16.78 -0.13
CA SER A 221 3.25 -17.65 0.31
C SER A 221 1.90 -17.02 -0.01
N LEU A 222 0.85 -17.83 0.04
CA LEU A 222 -0.53 -17.41 -0.09
C LEU A 222 -1.37 -18.02 1.03
N ILE A 223 -2.49 -17.38 1.34
CA ILE A 223 -3.50 -17.92 2.24
C ILE A 223 -4.54 -18.61 1.38
N VAL A 224 -4.75 -19.90 1.63
CA VAL A 224 -5.75 -20.74 0.97
C VAL A 224 -6.82 -21.13 1.98
N LYS A 225 -8.08 -20.93 1.61
CA LYS A 225 -9.25 -21.35 2.37
C LYS A 225 -9.66 -22.75 1.94
N VAL A 226 -9.67 -23.69 2.89
CA VAL A 226 -10.08 -25.08 2.69
C VAL A 226 -11.17 -25.39 3.72
N GLY A 227 -12.42 -25.49 3.26
CA GLY A 227 -13.58 -25.53 4.17
C GLY A 227 -13.64 -24.29 5.06
N ASN A 228 -13.54 -24.48 6.37
CA ASN A 228 -13.55 -23.40 7.38
C ASN A 228 -12.14 -22.97 7.84
N GLU A 229 -11.08 -23.58 7.30
CA GLU A 229 -9.71 -23.32 7.73
C GLU A 229 -8.96 -22.40 6.75
N LEU A 230 -8.07 -21.57 7.31
CA LEU A 230 -7.13 -20.73 6.56
C LEU A 230 -5.71 -21.28 6.72
N LEU A 231 -5.18 -21.81 5.62
CA LEU A 231 -3.85 -22.40 5.53
C LEU A 231 -2.91 -21.44 4.82
N VAL A 232 -1.66 -21.38 5.27
CA VAL A 232 -0.60 -20.64 4.57
C VAL A 232 0.20 -21.65 3.78
N MET A 233 0.28 -21.47 2.47
CA MET A 233 0.98 -22.36 1.54
C MET A 233 2.02 -21.58 0.77
N ARG A 234 3.08 -22.25 0.31
CA ARG A 234 4.03 -21.65 -0.63
C ARG A 234 3.53 -21.85 -2.07
N TYR A 235 3.95 -20.99 -2.99
CA TYR A 235 3.58 -21.11 -4.40
C TYR A 235 4.11 -22.40 -5.04
N ASP A 236 5.21 -22.94 -4.53
CA ASP A 236 5.95 -24.05 -5.14
C ASP A 236 5.63 -25.42 -4.49
N GLN A 237 4.51 -25.56 -3.78
CA GLN A 237 4.11 -26.78 -3.03
C GLN A 237 2.85 -27.45 -3.59
#